data_AF-A0A7S1FTM6-F1
#
_entry.id   AF-A0A7S1FTM6-F1
#
_cell.length_a   1.000
_cell.length_b   1.000
_cell.length_c   1.000
_cell.angle_alpha   90.00
_cell.angle_beta   90.00
_cell.angle_gamma   90.00
#
_symmetry.space_group_name_H-M   'P 1'
#
loop_
_entity.id
_entity.type
_entity.pdbx_description
1 polymer ?
#
loop_
_entity_poly.entity_id
_entity_poly.type
_entity_poly.pdbx_seq_one_letter_code
_entity_poly.pdbx_strand_id
1 'polypeptide(L)'
;RAPGGAPPPPPPALFSRPLGFPACRSVPVQHCAFAYALVLDGTSFGRLAYSGDCRPSPRFAAAARGADVLVHEATFEDDLREEAVKKKHSTVSEALEIGERMGAKAVVLTHFSQRYPKIPALPERAKETEGERTRAPVIFAFDFLTLRPHTLSMASKVTPALRLLYPDDDRYNVDNDEIGLGTRIDAKGTILQ
;
A
#
# COMPACT_ATOMS: atom_id res chain seq x y z
N ARG A 1 -4.84 28.35 -19.11
CA ARG A 1 -5.23 27.25 -18.18
C ARG A 1 -3.93 26.73 -17.57
N ALA A 2 -3.70 26.87 -16.27
CA ALA A 2 -2.42 26.47 -15.67
C ALA A 2 -2.23 24.93 -15.74
N PRO A 3 -1.04 24.44 -16.12
CA PRO A 3 -0.73 23.02 -16.05
C PRO A 3 -0.49 22.64 -14.57
N GLY A 4 -1.28 21.70 -14.03
CA GLY A 4 -0.99 21.09 -12.70
C GLY A 4 -1.99 21.34 -11.57
N GLY A 5 -3.14 21.97 -11.83
CA GLY A 5 -4.23 22.01 -10.84
C GLY A 5 -4.93 20.64 -10.75
N ALA A 6 -5.11 20.13 -9.53
CA ALA A 6 -6.00 18.98 -9.30
C ALA A 6 -7.40 19.32 -9.85
N PRO A 7 -8.12 18.35 -10.46
CA PRO A 7 -9.48 18.59 -10.91
C PRO A 7 -10.34 19.08 -9.73
N PRO A 8 -11.31 19.98 -9.98
CA PRO A 8 -12.19 20.47 -8.92
C PRO A 8 -12.92 19.28 -8.28
N PRO A 9 -13.17 19.31 -6.95
CA PRO A 9 -13.85 18.23 -6.29
C PRO A 9 -15.24 18.04 -6.91
N PRO A 10 -15.67 16.79 -7.14
CA PRO A 10 -16.99 16.49 -7.66
C PRO A 10 -18.12 17.04 -6.74
N PRO A 11 -19.29 17.41 -7.29
CA PRO A 11 -20.38 18.01 -6.51
C PRO A 11 -20.83 17.12 -5.34
N PRO A 12 -21.06 17.67 -4.13
CA PRO A 12 -21.52 16.91 -2.95
C PRO A 12 -22.81 16.09 -3.19
N ALA A 13 -23.70 16.56 -4.07
CA ALA A 13 -24.95 15.90 -4.41
C ALA A 13 -24.78 14.51 -5.05
N LEU A 14 -23.62 14.22 -5.66
CA LEU A 14 -23.31 12.91 -6.25
C LEU A 14 -22.89 11.85 -5.21
N PHE A 15 -22.51 12.26 -4.01
CA PHE A 15 -21.88 11.39 -3.02
C PHE A 15 -22.88 10.84 -1.99
N SER A 16 -23.72 11.71 -1.42
CA SER A 16 -24.50 11.37 -0.23
C SER A 16 -25.65 10.39 -0.46
N ARG A 17 -26.30 10.38 -1.64
CA ARG A 17 -27.43 9.49 -1.95
C ARG A 17 -27.07 8.24 -2.77
N PRO A 18 -26.19 8.31 -3.78
CA PRO A 18 -25.85 7.13 -4.60
C PRO A 18 -24.69 6.29 -4.06
N LEU A 19 -23.69 6.90 -3.41
CA LEU A 19 -22.39 6.26 -3.12
C LEU A 19 -22.18 5.89 -1.63
N GLY A 20 -23.02 6.40 -0.73
CA GLY A 20 -23.00 6.01 0.68
C GLY A 20 -21.90 6.67 1.53
N PHE A 21 -21.23 7.71 1.03
CA PHE A 21 -20.29 8.54 1.79
C PHE A 21 -20.36 10.00 1.33
N PRO A 22 -20.06 11.01 2.16
CA PRO A 22 -20.31 12.43 1.87
C PRO A 22 -19.33 13.14 0.93
N ALA A 23 -18.06 12.72 0.83
CA ALA A 23 -17.07 13.43 0.01
C ALA A 23 -15.94 12.54 -0.53
N CYS A 24 -15.45 12.89 -1.73
CA CYS A 24 -14.26 12.35 -2.37
C CYS A 24 -13.38 13.48 -2.88
N ARG A 25 -12.07 13.38 -2.63
CA ARG A 25 -11.06 14.33 -3.12
C ARG A 25 -9.89 13.57 -3.74
N SER A 26 -9.37 14.07 -4.85
CA SER A 26 -8.12 13.58 -5.43
C SER A 26 -6.95 14.50 -5.06
N VAL A 27 -5.77 13.92 -4.88
CA VAL A 27 -4.53 14.62 -4.54
C VAL A 27 -3.47 14.22 -5.55
N PRO A 28 -2.89 15.15 -6.32
CA PRO A 28 -1.81 14.82 -7.25
C PRO A 28 -0.62 14.19 -6.53
N VAL A 29 -0.08 13.12 -7.11
CA VAL A 29 1.08 12.40 -6.59
C VAL A 29 2.12 12.17 -7.69
N GLN A 30 3.36 11.88 -7.29
CA GLN A 30 4.46 11.67 -8.22
C GLN A 30 4.53 10.19 -8.62
N HIS A 31 4.13 9.87 -9.85
CA HIS A 31 4.29 8.56 -10.48
C HIS A 31 4.35 8.70 -12.01
N CYS A 32 3.19 8.72 -12.68
CA CYS A 32 3.05 9.03 -14.10
C CYS A 32 2.20 10.31 -14.30
N ALA A 33 2.00 10.71 -15.56
CA ALA A 33 1.11 11.83 -15.86
C ALA A 33 -0.31 11.52 -15.37
N PHE A 34 -0.95 12.49 -14.72
CA PHE A 34 -2.30 12.35 -14.17
C PHE A 34 -2.44 11.25 -13.09
N ALA A 35 -1.39 11.03 -12.28
CA ALA A 35 -1.45 10.18 -11.10
C ALA A 35 -2.04 10.92 -9.89
N TYR A 36 -2.97 10.26 -9.18
CA TYR A 36 -3.67 10.83 -8.03
C TYR A 36 -3.85 9.80 -6.91
N ALA A 37 -3.68 10.27 -5.67
CA ALA A 37 -4.23 9.62 -4.49
C ALA A 37 -5.67 10.07 -4.24
N LEU A 38 -6.43 9.30 -3.47
CA LEU A 38 -7.82 9.56 -3.12
C LEU A 38 -8.01 9.70 -1.61
N VAL A 39 -8.91 10.60 -1.22
CA VAL A 39 -9.40 10.75 0.15
C VAL A 39 -10.91 10.67 0.12
N LEU A 40 -11.45 9.67 0.80
CA LEU A 40 -12.89 9.44 0.94
C LEU A 40 -13.28 9.68 2.40
N ASP A 41 -14.19 10.63 2.62
CA ASP A 41 -14.67 10.98 3.95
C ASP A 41 -16.01 10.29 4.20
N GLY A 42 -16.20 9.73 5.40
CA GLY A 42 -17.47 9.16 5.88
C GLY A 42 -17.86 7.82 5.24
N THR A 43 -16.87 7.01 4.88
CA THR A 43 -17.06 5.59 4.50
C THR A 43 -17.43 4.74 5.72
N SER A 44 -17.72 3.45 5.53
CA SER A 44 -17.88 2.49 6.64
C SER A 44 -16.64 2.35 7.51
N PHE A 45 -15.47 2.72 6.99
CA PHE A 45 -14.20 2.80 7.73
C PHE A 45 -13.94 4.18 8.32
N GLY A 46 -14.84 5.17 8.15
CA GLY A 46 -14.58 6.57 8.44
C GLY A 46 -13.87 7.28 7.29
N ARG A 47 -12.77 7.98 7.56
CA ARG A 47 -11.90 8.57 6.53
C ARG A 47 -10.94 7.52 5.96
N LEU A 48 -11.11 7.19 4.69
CA LEU A 48 -10.24 6.28 3.94
C LEU A 48 -9.31 7.09 3.03
N ALA A 49 -8.02 6.83 3.12
CA ALA A 49 -6.99 7.38 2.24
C ALA A 49 -6.42 6.26 1.37
N TYR A 50 -6.35 6.47 0.06
CA TYR A 50 -5.79 5.50 -0.89
C TYR A 50 -4.72 6.17 -1.74
N SER A 51 -3.48 5.66 -1.69
CA SER A 51 -2.34 6.32 -2.34
C SER A 51 -2.38 6.29 -3.86
N GLY A 52 -2.94 5.23 -4.45
CA GLY A 52 -2.57 4.80 -5.80
C GLY A 52 -1.07 4.46 -5.87
N ASP A 53 -0.49 4.48 -7.07
CA ASP A 53 0.96 4.33 -7.24
C ASP A 53 1.62 5.70 -7.08
N CYS A 54 2.62 5.78 -6.20
CA CYS A 54 3.28 7.04 -5.90
C CYS A 54 4.62 6.90 -5.21
N ARG A 55 5.47 7.91 -5.42
CA ARG A 55 6.47 8.31 -4.42
C ARG A 55 5.78 8.86 -3.16
N PRO A 56 6.43 8.74 -1.99
CA PRO A 56 5.93 9.23 -0.71
C PRO A 56 5.53 10.71 -0.82
N SER A 57 4.28 11.02 -0.46
CA SER A 57 3.69 12.33 -0.68
C SER A 57 3.27 13.00 0.63
N PRO A 58 4.07 13.95 1.17
CA PRO A 58 3.67 14.75 2.32
C PRO A 58 2.38 15.55 2.09
N ARG A 59 2.12 15.93 0.83
CA ARG A 59 0.88 16.59 0.43
C ARG A 59 -0.34 15.68 0.62
N PHE A 60 -0.21 14.40 0.24
CA PHE A 60 -1.24 13.41 0.48
C PHE A 60 -1.45 13.16 1.98
N ALA A 61 -0.36 13.01 2.76
CA ALA A 61 -0.42 12.91 4.21
C ALA A 61 -1.18 14.07 4.85
N ALA A 62 -0.92 15.31 4.42
CA ALA A 62 -1.60 16.49 4.91
C ALA A 62 -3.09 16.54 4.52
N ALA A 63 -3.42 16.19 3.27
CA ALA A 63 -4.79 16.20 2.76
C ALA A 63 -5.70 15.17 3.45
N ALA A 64 -5.12 14.05 3.87
CA ALA A 64 -5.81 12.94 4.52
C ALA A 64 -5.55 12.84 6.04
N ARG A 65 -5.06 13.92 6.67
CA ARG A 65 -4.73 13.94 8.11
C ARG A 65 -5.83 13.33 8.98
N GLY A 66 -5.45 12.45 9.89
CA GLY A 66 -6.33 11.72 10.80
C GLY A 66 -7.16 10.64 10.11
N ALA A 67 -6.69 10.10 8.99
CA ALA A 67 -7.37 8.98 8.33
C ALA A 67 -7.59 7.81 9.30
N ASP A 68 -8.78 7.22 9.25
CA ASP A 68 -9.07 6.01 10.01
C ASP A 68 -8.36 4.80 9.38
N VAL A 69 -8.30 4.76 8.06
CA VAL A 69 -7.56 3.75 7.30
C VAL A 69 -6.77 4.40 6.18
N LEU A 70 -5.49 4.07 6.11
CA LEU A 70 -4.63 4.33 4.95
C LEU A 70 -4.39 3.03 4.19
N VAL A 71 -4.72 2.99 2.90
CA VAL A 71 -4.27 1.96 1.97
C VAL A 71 -3.14 2.57 1.14
N HIS A 72 -1.92 2.06 1.29
CA HIS A 72 -0.74 2.62 0.65
C HIS A 72 0.01 1.55 -0.16
N GLU A 73 0.52 1.95 -1.33
CA GLU A 73 1.43 1.12 -2.11
C GLU A 73 2.77 0.95 -1.39
N ALA A 74 3.35 -0.24 -1.46
CA ALA A 74 4.64 -0.57 -0.89
C ALA A 74 5.39 -1.50 -1.85
N THR A 75 5.60 -1.02 -3.07
CA THR A 75 6.09 -1.83 -4.20
C THR A 75 7.47 -2.42 -3.94
N PHE A 76 8.33 -1.69 -3.23
CA PHE A 76 9.72 -2.06 -2.98
C PHE A 76 10.01 -2.30 -1.50
N GLU A 77 10.96 -3.20 -1.24
CA GLU A 77 11.61 -3.30 0.07
C GLU A 77 12.57 -2.12 0.30
N ASP A 78 12.93 -1.90 1.56
CA ASP A 78 13.72 -0.73 1.97
C ASP A 78 15.12 -0.71 1.32
N ASP A 79 15.71 -1.89 1.09
CA ASP A 79 17.02 -2.04 0.42
C ASP A 79 16.97 -1.67 -1.07
N LEU A 80 15.78 -1.61 -1.67
CA LEU A 80 15.55 -1.25 -3.08
C LEU A 80 15.09 0.20 -3.25
N ARG A 81 15.45 1.08 -2.31
CA ARG A 81 15.08 2.49 -2.31
C ARG A 81 15.44 3.21 -3.62
N GLU A 82 16.60 2.92 -4.21
CA GLU A 82 17.03 3.55 -5.47
C GLU A 82 16.11 3.18 -6.63
N GLU A 83 15.73 1.90 -6.72
CA GLU A 83 14.76 1.42 -7.71
C GLU A 83 13.37 2.00 -7.48
N ALA A 84 12.95 2.14 -6.21
CA ALA A 84 11.71 2.79 -5.84
C ALA A 84 11.67 4.26 -6.32
N VAL A 85 12.78 5.00 -6.18
CA VAL A 85 12.90 6.36 -6.70
C VAL A 85 12.83 6.39 -8.22
N LYS A 86 13.62 5.54 -8.90
CA LYS A 86 13.71 5.46 -10.36
C LYS A 86 12.38 5.10 -11.01
N LYS A 87 11.66 4.13 -10.43
CA LYS A 87 10.35 3.64 -10.90
C LYS A 87 9.18 4.41 -10.29
N LYS A 88 9.45 5.40 -9.43
CA LYS A 88 8.48 6.30 -8.79
C LYS A 88 7.39 5.57 -7.99
N HIS A 89 7.81 4.63 -7.17
CA HIS A 89 7.00 3.88 -6.22
C HIS A 89 7.54 4.02 -4.81
N SER A 90 6.82 3.58 -3.79
CA SER A 90 7.22 3.67 -2.39
C SER A 90 7.90 2.39 -1.91
N THR A 91 8.83 2.56 -0.96
CA THR A 91 9.28 1.46 -0.11
C THR A 91 8.30 1.21 1.04
N VAL A 92 8.37 0.05 1.68
CA VAL A 92 7.58 -0.28 2.89
C VAL A 92 7.76 0.80 3.96
N SER A 93 9.00 1.16 4.27
CA SER A 93 9.29 2.18 5.26
C SER A 93 8.66 3.52 4.87
N GLU A 94 8.79 3.95 3.63
CA GLU A 94 8.25 5.26 3.26
C GLU A 94 6.73 5.29 3.29
N ALA A 95 6.05 4.19 2.93
CA ALA A 95 4.60 4.08 3.08
C ALA A 95 4.16 4.22 4.55
N LEU A 96 4.88 3.59 5.47
CA LEU A 96 4.63 3.70 6.92
C LEU A 96 4.87 5.13 7.44
N GLU A 97 5.93 5.79 6.97
CA GLU A 97 6.22 7.18 7.32
C GLU A 97 5.10 8.12 6.87
N ILE A 98 4.51 7.90 5.69
CA ILE A 98 3.33 8.63 5.24
C ILE A 98 2.13 8.36 6.17
N GLY A 99 1.91 7.12 6.59
CA GLY A 99 0.89 6.77 7.59
C GLY A 99 1.07 7.51 8.92
N GLU A 100 2.30 7.57 9.42
CA GLU A 100 2.64 8.27 10.67
C GLU A 100 2.44 9.78 10.55
N ARG A 101 2.93 10.40 9.47
CA ARG A 101 2.72 11.84 9.20
C ARG A 101 1.25 12.19 9.03
N MET A 102 0.47 11.28 8.44
CA MET A 102 -0.96 11.40 8.30
C MET A 102 -1.68 11.25 9.65
N GLY A 103 -1.07 10.59 10.63
CA GLY A 103 -1.75 10.17 11.86
C GLY A 103 -2.83 9.13 11.57
N ALA A 104 -2.56 8.21 10.64
CA ALA A 104 -3.49 7.16 10.26
C ALA A 104 -3.71 6.19 11.42
N LYS A 105 -4.97 5.79 11.67
CA LYS A 105 -5.29 4.86 12.77
C LYS A 105 -5.02 3.41 12.42
N ALA A 106 -4.96 3.06 11.13
CA ALA A 106 -4.53 1.78 10.61
C ALA A 106 -3.88 1.98 9.22
N VAL A 107 -2.89 1.14 8.89
CA VAL A 107 -2.20 1.16 7.60
C VAL A 107 -2.32 -0.22 6.96
N VAL A 108 -2.82 -0.25 5.72
CA VAL A 108 -2.89 -1.43 4.87
C VAL A 108 -1.89 -1.24 3.73
N LEU A 109 -0.88 -2.09 3.67
CA LEU A 109 0.12 -2.08 2.62
C LEU A 109 -0.33 -3.01 1.48
N THR A 110 -0.17 -2.55 0.24
CA THR A 110 -0.57 -3.29 -0.96
C THR A 110 0.35 -2.96 -2.14
N HIS A 111 0.04 -3.46 -3.34
CA HIS A 111 0.78 -3.22 -4.57
C HIS A 111 2.24 -3.67 -4.45
N PHE A 112 2.46 -4.86 -3.89
CA PHE A 112 3.78 -5.45 -3.77
C PHE A 112 4.29 -5.88 -5.14
N SER A 113 5.60 -5.67 -5.39
CA SER A 113 6.22 -6.18 -6.62
C SER A 113 6.12 -7.71 -6.66
N GLN A 114 5.51 -8.27 -7.71
CA GLN A 114 5.43 -9.72 -7.93
C GLN A 114 6.80 -10.40 -8.03
N ARG A 115 7.87 -9.62 -8.30
CA ARG A 115 9.24 -10.11 -8.33
C ARG A 115 9.78 -10.54 -6.97
N TYR A 116 9.09 -10.15 -5.89
CA TYR A 116 9.43 -10.52 -4.52
C TYR A 116 8.18 -11.10 -3.85
N PRO A 117 7.80 -12.35 -4.16
CA PRO A 117 6.59 -12.99 -3.64
C PRO A 117 6.76 -13.43 -2.17
N LYS A 118 7.31 -12.55 -1.34
CA LYS A 118 7.48 -12.72 0.10
C LYS A 118 6.77 -11.59 0.80
N ILE A 119 6.33 -11.84 2.02
CA ILE A 119 5.75 -10.81 2.87
C ILE A 119 6.92 -10.01 3.45
N PRO A 120 7.06 -8.71 3.12
CA PRO A 120 8.18 -7.91 3.59
C PRO A 120 8.26 -7.93 5.12
N ALA A 121 9.46 -7.91 5.66
CA ALA A 121 9.62 -7.68 7.08
C ALA A 121 9.10 -6.29 7.43
N LEU A 122 8.37 -6.18 8.54
CA LEU A 122 8.20 -4.87 9.15
C LEU A 122 9.59 -4.32 9.48
N PRO A 123 9.90 -3.06 9.13
CA PRO A 123 11.16 -2.46 9.54
C PRO A 123 11.22 -2.45 11.08
N GLU A 124 12.41 -2.54 11.69
CA GLU A 124 12.56 -2.63 13.16
C GLU A 124 11.81 -1.52 13.89
N ARG A 125 11.88 -0.30 13.34
CA ARG A 125 11.10 0.84 13.85
C ARG A 125 9.61 0.55 13.97
N ALA A 126 9.02 -0.24 13.06
CA ALA A 126 7.60 -0.60 13.07
C ALA A 126 7.27 -1.80 13.97
N LYS A 127 8.28 -2.54 14.45
CA LYS A 127 8.13 -3.63 15.41
C LYS A 127 8.13 -3.15 16.86
N GLU A 128 8.70 -1.99 17.13
CA GLU A 128 8.87 -1.45 18.47
C GLU A 128 7.65 -0.64 18.95
N THR A 129 7.20 -0.95 20.17
CA THR A 129 6.28 -0.11 20.95
C THR A 129 7.13 0.87 21.74
N GLU A 130 7.45 2.03 21.16
CA GLU A 130 8.12 3.11 21.90
C GLU A 130 7.13 3.74 22.90
N GLY A 131 7.13 3.25 24.14
CA GLY A 131 6.32 3.78 25.25
C GLY A 131 4.81 3.57 25.11
N GLU A 132 4.02 4.27 25.94
CA GLU A 132 2.55 4.22 26.04
C GLU A 132 1.78 4.59 24.74
N ARG A 133 2.47 4.89 23.63
CA ARG A 133 1.85 5.09 22.31
C ARG A 133 1.80 3.79 21.53
N THR A 134 0.62 3.20 21.46
CA THR A 134 0.31 2.13 20.52
C THR A 134 0.40 2.65 19.08
N ARG A 135 1.36 2.12 18.31
CA ARG A 135 1.49 2.39 16.87
C ARG A 135 0.25 1.87 16.13
N ALA A 136 -0.12 2.53 15.03
CA ALA A 136 -1.25 2.11 14.21
C ALA A 136 -1.06 0.65 13.72
N PRO A 137 -2.09 -0.22 13.77
CA PRO A 137 -2.07 -1.53 13.16
C PRO A 137 -1.59 -1.50 11.70
N VAL A 138 -0.58 -2.30 11.37
CA VAL A 138 -0.08 -2.48 10.01
C VAL A 138 -0.54 -3.83 9.48
N ILE A 139 -1.16 -3.82 8.31
CA ILE A 139 -1.76 -4.99 7.66
C ILE A 139 -1.13 -5.14 6.28
N PHE A 140 -0.63 -6.32 5.96
CA PHE A 140 -0.18 -6.63 4.60
C PHE A 140 -1.34 -7.25 3.84
N ALA A 141 -1.70 -6.66 2.70
CA ALA A 141 -2.77 -7.17 1.86
C ALA A 141 -2.36 -8.45 1.13
N PHE A 142 -3.33 -9.32 0.89
CA PHE A 142 -3.21 -10.48 0.01
C PHE A 142 -4.41 -10.50 -0.91
N ASP A 143 -4.27 -11.20 -2.04
CA ASP A 143 -5.38 -11.42 -2.94
C ASP A 143 -6.57 -12.00 -2.17
N PHE A 144 -7.75 -11.44 -2.41
CA PHE A 144 -9.02 -11.76 -1.74
C PHE A 144 -9.12 -11.40 -0.24
N LEU A 145 -8.12 -10.71 0.34
CA LEU A 145 -8.23 -10.21 1.71
C LEU A 145 -9.47 -9.33 1.86
N THR A 146 -10.37 -9.72 2.77
CA THR A 146 -11.56 -8.95 3.11
C THR A 146 -11.40 -8.35 4.50
N LEU A 147 -11.43 -7.02 4.57
CA LEU A 147 -11.37 -6.28 5.83
C LEU A 147 -12.73 -5.70 6.18
N ARG A 148 -13.03 -5.66 7.48
CA ARG A 148 -14.15 -4.91 8.06
C ARG A 148 -13.58 -3.97 9.13
N PRO A 149 -14.27 -2.86 9.46
CA PRO A 149 -13.75 -1.91 10.46
C PRO A 149 -13.35 -2.57 11.78
N HIS A 150 -14.14 -3.52 12.28
CA HIS A 150 -13.87 -4.23 13.54
C HIS A 150 -12.77 -5.30 13.43
N THR A 151 -12.31 -5.68 12.23
CA THR A 151 -11.30 -6.73 12.05
C THR A 151 -9.88 -6.18 11.87
N LEU A 152 -9.69 -4.87 11.74
CA LEU A 152 -8.38 -4.27 11.42
C LEU A 152 -7.28 -4.63 12.44
N SER A 153 -7.59 -4.54 13.74
CA SER A 153 -6.62 -4.89 14.80
C SER A 153 -6.30 -6.39 14.86
N MET A 154 -7.25 -7.25 14.48
CA MET A 154 -7.00 -8.69 14.39
C MET A 154 -6.14 -8.99 13.15
N ALA A 155 -6.46 -8.39 12.01
CA ALA A 155 -5.74 -8.60 10.75
C ALA A 155 -4.24 -8.27 10.88
N SER A 156 -3.88 -7.20 11.59
CA SER A 156 -2.46 -6.84 11.81
C SER A 156 -1.69 -7.88 12.63
N LYS A 157 -2.38 -8.62 13.51
CA LYS A 157 -1.77 -9.68 14.34
C LYS A 157 -1.57 -10.99 13.57
N VAL A 158 -2.34 -11.19 12.50
CA VAL A 158 -2.25 -12.39 11.65
C VAL A 158 -1.12 -12.25 10.63
N THR A 159 -0.77 -11.03 10.22
CA THR A 159 0.32 -10.77 9.27
C THR A 159 1.63 -11.51 9.61
N PRO A 160 2.19 -11.45 10.84
CA PRO A 160 3.40 -12.20 11.17
C PRO A 160 3.26 -13.72 11.00
N ALA A 161 2.08 -14.27 11.33
CA ALA A 161 1.81 -15.70 11.15
C ALA A 161 1.72 -16.09 9.66
N LEU A 162 1.20 -15.22 8.80
CA LEU A 162 1.17 -15.46 7.35
C LEU A 162 2.59 -15.53 6.77
N ARG A 163 3.56 -14.79 7.30
CA ARG A 163 4.98 -14.88 6.87
C ARG A 163 5.55 -16.29 7.03
N LEU A 164 5.11 -17.04 8.03
CA LEU A 164 5.55 -18.41 8.25
C LEU A 164 4.99 -19.39 7.19
N LEU A 165 3.89 -19.02 6.52
CA LEU A 165 3.27 -19.83 5.47
C LEU A 165 3.89 -19.60 4.09
N TYR A 166 4.61 -18.49 3.91
CA TYR A 166 5.33 -18.13 2.69
C TYR A 166 6.83 -18.01 3.01
N PRO A 167 7.52 -19.13 3.25
CA PRO A 167 8.94 -19.11 3.56
C PRO A 167 9.74 -18.50 2.41
N ASP A 168 10.88 -17.87 2.76
CA ASP A 168 11.86 -17.37 1.80
C ASP A 168 12.39 -18.56 0.98
N ASP A 169 11.74 -18.84 -0.14
CA ASP A 169 12.14 -19.89 -1.06
C ASP A 169 12.82 -19.21 -2.25
N ASP A 170 14.15 -19.14 -2.21
CA ASP A 170 15.01 -18.53 -3.23
C ASP A 170 14.75 -19.07 -4.65
N ARG A 171 14.02 -20.19 -4.77
CA ARG A 171 13.57 -20.80 -6.03
C ARG A 171 12.64 -19.91 -6.87
N TYR A 172 12.07 -18.84 -6.30
CA TYR A 172 11.22 -17.89 -7.03
C TYR A 172 11.91 -16.54 -7.34
N ASN A 173 13.12 -16.30 -6.83
CA ASN A 173 13.96 -15.17 -7.23
C ASN A 173 14.68 -15.49 -8.54
N VAL A 174 13.91 -15.72 -9.61
CA VAL A 174 14.46 -15.76 -10.96
C VAL A 174 14.58 -14.32 -11.45
N ASP A 175 15.81 -13.85 -11.59
CA ASP A 175 16.17 -12.62 -12.27
C ASP A 175 15.59 -12.66 -13.70
N ASN A 176 14.42 -12.05 -13.89
CA ASN A 176 13.69 -12.01 -15.16
C ASN A 176 14.30 -11.01 -16.17
N ASP A 177 15.58 -10.68 -16.05
CA ASP A 177 16.29 -9.84 -17.03
C ASP A 177 16.69 -10.65 -18.29
N GLU A 178 16.46 -11.97 -18.32
CA GLU A 178 16.60 -12.83 -19.52
C GLU A 178 15.37 -13.73 -19.75
N ILE A 179 14.23 -13.18 -20.17
CA ILE A 179 13.15 -14.03 -20.74
C ILE A 179 13.34 -14.16 -22.25
N GLY A 180 14.29 -15.01 -22.63
CA GLY A 180 14.26 -15.74 -23.89
C GLY A 180 13.33 -16.96 -23.76
N LEU A 181 12.59 -17.26 -24.83
CA LEU A 181 11.55 -18.28 -24.93
C LEU A 181 11.81 -19.61 -24.17
N GLY A 182 10.80 -20.00 -23.38
CA GLY A 182 10.31 -21.40 -23.33
C GLY A 182 11.07 -22.36 -22.42
N THR A 183 10.64 -22.47 -21.16
CA THR A 183 10.91 -23.65 -20.35
C THR A 183 9.64 -24.07 -19.61
N ARG A 184 9.18 -25.30 -19.82
CA ARG A 184 8.04 -25.88 -19.10
C ARG A 184 8.57 -26.75 -17.96
N ILE A 185 8.01 -26.55 -16.78
CA ILE A 185 8.38 -27.23 -15.54
C ILE A 185 7.18 -28.07 -15.11
N ASP A 186 7.42 -29.32 -14.71
CA ASP A 186 6.34 -30.20 -14.25
C ASP A 186 5.89 -29.89 -12.81
N ALA A 187 4.79 -30.52 -12.38
CA ALA A 187 4.21 -30.33 -11.04
C ALA A 187 5.13 -30.79 -9.88
N LYS A 188 6.29 -31.38 -10.19
CA LYS A 188 7.33 -31.76 -9.22
C LYS A 188 8.56 -30.84 -9.26
N GLY A 189 8.53 -29.79 -10.07
CA GLY A 189 9.61 -28.82 -10.19
C GLY A 189 10.78 -29.31 -11.06
N THR A 190 10.57 -30.35 -11.88
CA THR A 190 11.60 -30.84 -12.80
C THR A 190 11.51 -30.07 -14.11
N ILE A 191 12.65 -29.54 -14.59
CA ILE A 191 12.73 -28.93 -15.92
C ILE A 191 12.53 -30.04 -16.95
N LEU A 192 11.47 -29.92 -17.75
CA LEU A 192 11.24 -30.80 -18.89
C LEU A 192 12.08 -30.27 -20.06
N GLN A 193 13.06 -31.07 -20.50
CA GLN A 193 13.75 -30.85 -21.78
C GLN A 193 12.79 -31.05 -22.96
#